data_AF-A0A2P8IF30-F1
#
_entry.id   AF-A0A2P8IF30-F1
#
_cell.length_a   1.000
_cell.length_b   1.000
_cell.length_c   1.000
_cell.angle_alpha   90.00
_cell.angle_beta   90.00
_cell.angle_gamma   90.00
#
_symmetry.space_group_name_H-M   'P 1'
#
loop_
_entity.id
_entity.type
_entity.pdbx_description
1 polymer ?
#
loop_
_entity_poly.entity_id
_entity_poly.type
_entity_poly.pdbx_seq_one_letter_code
_entity_poly.pdbx_strand_id
1 'polypeptide(L)'
;MHRSTLIRALLVVTSSVLVAGAVAYPAAGAAPDVPQAERLDRGLISVHTRNGNFVNWRLLTGDARGTAFNVYRDGLKVTSSPITRTNFQDHGALASAVYTVRPVVSGVEQAGAA
;
A
#
# COMPACT_ATOMS: atom_id res chain seq x y z
N MET A 1 -13.79 -69.45 51.65
CA MET A 1 -13.13 -68.50 50.73
C MET A 1 -12.75 -69.33 49.50
N HIS A 2 -13.30 -69.23 48.29
CA HIS A 2 -13.65 -68.11 47.39
C HIS A 2 -14.81 -68.59 46.48
N ARG A 3 -16.05 -68.14 46.70
CA ARG A 3 -16.82 -67.18 45.87
C ARG A 3 -16.80 -67.41 44.35
N SER A 4 -17.90 -67.98 43.88
CA SER A 4 -18.43 -68.07 42.51
C SER A 4 -19.02 -66.74 42.01
N THR A 5 -18.87 -66.43 40.71
CA THR A 5 -19.80 -65.53 39.99
C THR A 5 -19.79 -65.76 38.46
N LEU A 6 -20.97 -66.15 37.95
CA LEU A 6 -21.43 -66.06 36.56
C LEU A 6 -21.53 -64.58 36.14
N ILE A 7 -21.73 -64.28 34.84
CA ILE A 7 -22.89 -63.53 34.29
C ILE A 7 -22.64 -62.99 32.86
N ARG A 8 -23.45 -63.55 31.94
CA ARG A 8 -24.29 -62.96 30.87
C ARG A 8 -23.68 -62.01 29.83
N ALA A 9 -23.83 -62.47 28.58
CA ALA A 9 -23.86 -61.70 27.36
C ALA A 9 -24.85 -60.52 27.43
N LEU A 10 -24.44 -59.36 26.91
CA LEU A 10 -25.31 -58.23 26.62
C LEU A 10 -25.09 -57.83 25.15
N LEU A 11 -26.09 -58.10 24.33
CA LEU A 11 -26.16 -57.70 22.92
C LEU A 11 -26.49 -56.20 22.88
N VAL A 12 -25.58 -55.38 22.38
CA VAL A 12 -25.80 -53.93 22.20
C VAL A 12 -26.17 -53.67 20.75
N VAL A 13 -27.45 -53.38 20.51
CA VAL A 13 -27.94 -52.88 19.22
C VAL A 13 -27.97 -51.35 19.31
N THR A 14 -27.01 -50.68 18.69
CA THR A 14 -26.98 -49.21 18.62
C THR A 14 -27.62 -48.75 17.32
N SER A 15 -28.83 -48.18 17.43
CA SER A 15 -29.47 -47.42 16.35
C SER A 15 -28.64 -46.17 16.05
N SER A 16 -28.18 -46.05 14.81
CA SER A 16 -27.43 -44.87 14.36
C SER A 16 -28.41 -43.78 13.94
N VAL A 17 -28.37 -42.63 14.62
CA VAL A 17 -29.10 -41.42 14.23
C VAL A 17 -28.24 -40.63 13.24
N LEU A 18 -28.77 -40.38 12.04
CA LEU A 18 -28.16 -39.48 11.06
C LEU A 18 -28.42 -38.03 11.48
N VAL A 19 -27.40 -37.35 11.98
CA VAL A 19 -27.40 -35.89 12.17
C VAL A 19 -26.98 -35.24 10.85
N ALA A 20 -27.93 -34.66 10.13
CA ALA A 20 -27.65 -33.81 8.99
C ALA A 20 -27.18 -32.43 9.50
N GLY A 21 -25.87 -32.27 9.71
CA GLY A 21 -25.28 -30.99 10.05
C GLY A 21 -25.13 -30.10 8.82
N ALA A 22 -25.87 -29.00 8.74
CA ALA A 22 -25.64 -27.96 7.74
C ALA A 22 -24.33 -27.23 8.09
N VAL A 23 -23.26 -27.51 7.35
CA VAL A 23 -22.03 -26.71 7.39
C VAL A 23 -22.27 -25.42 6.62
N ALA A 24 -22.39 -24.30 7.35
CA ALA A 24 -22.37 -22.98 6.75
C ALA A 24 -20.93 -22.65 6.31
N TYR A 25 -20.71 -22.57 5.00
CA TYR A 25 -19.47 -22.02 4.47
C TYR A 25 -19.49 -20.49 4.64
N PRO A 26 -18.43 -19.86 5.15
CA PRO A 26 -18.37 -18.41 5.18
C PRO A 26 -18.44 -17.91 3.73
N ALA A 27 -19.42 -17.06 3.43
CA ALA A 27 -19.41 -16.30 2.19
C ALA A 27 -18.17 -15.41 2.22
N ALA A 28 -17.24 -15.62 1.27
CA ALA A 28 -16.17 -14.68 1.05
C ALA A 28 -16.83 -13.34 0.70
N GLY A 29 -16.75 -12.36 1.62
CA GLY A 29 -17.21 -11.01 1.35
C GLY A 29 -16.54 -10.52 0.07
N ALA A 30 -17.34 -10.08 -0.90
CA ALA A 30 -16.81 -9.51 -2.13
C ALA A 30 -15.84 -8.38 -1.75
N ALA A 31 -14.56 -8.54 -2.11
CA ALA A 31 -13.60 -7.46 -1.96
C ALA A 31 -14.12 -6.24 -2.74
N PRO A 32 -13.89 -5.01 -2.25
CA PRO A 32 -14.26 -3.83 -3.00
C PRO A 32 -13.63 -3.89 -4.40
N ASP A 33 -14.43 -3.63 -5.42
CA ASP A 33 -13.96 -3.55 -6.79
C ASP A 33 -13.09 -2.29 -6.92
N VAL A 34 -11.77 -2.46 -6.83
CA VAL A 34 -10.82 -1.37 -7.03
C VAL A 34 -10.45 -1.37 -8.51
N PRO A 35 -10.75 -0.28 -9.25
CA PRO A 35 -10.39 -0.21 -10.66
C PRO A 35 -8.90 -0.47 -10.86
N GLN A 36 -8.56 -1.32 -11.82
CA GLN A 36 -7.17 -1.51 -12.21
C GLN A 36 -6.63 -0.20 -12.80
N ALA A 37 -5.53 0.29 -12.23
CA ALA A 37 -4.82 1.47 -12.70
C ALA A 37 -3.41 1.08 -13.16
N GLU A 38 -2.82 1.91 -14.02
CA GLU A 38 -1.43 1.74 -14.45
C GLU A 38 -0.47 2.03 -13.30
N ARG A 39 0.65 1.30 -13.26
CA ARG A 39 1.76 1.61 -12.36
C ARG A 39 2.64 2.67 -13.02
N LEU A 40 2.36 3.94 -12.74
CA LEU A 40 3.13 5.06 -13.26
C LEU A 40 4.32 5.41 -12.37
N ASP A 41 5.39 5.84 -13.01
CA ASP A 41 6.48 6.55 -12.35
C ASP A 41 6.02 7.96 -11.93
N ARG A 42 6.93 8.66 -11.25
CA ARG A 42 6.66 10.02 -10.77
C ARG A 42 6.53 11.06 -11.91
N GLY A 43 6.92 10.73 -13.13
CA GLY A 43 6.83 11.61 -14.29
C GLY A 43 7.57 12.93 -14.13
N LEU A 44 8.69 12.91 -13.40
CA LEU A 44 9.46 14.10 -13.11
C LEU A 44 10.08 14.65 -14.40
N ILE A 45 9.77 15.90 -14.71
CA ILE A 45 10.37 16.65 -15.81
C ILE A 45 10.98 17.95 -15.30
N SER A 46 11.95 18.45 -16.05
CA SER A 46 12.55 19.77 -15.84
C SER A 46 12.65 20.47 -17.20
N VAL A 47 12.18 21.71 -17.26
CA VAL A 47 12.24 22.55 -18.46
C VAL A 47 13.08 23.78 -18.13
N HIS A 48 14.19 23.96 -18.85
CA HIS A 48 15.05 25.11 -18.65
C HIS A 48 14.42 26.39 -19.24
N THR A 49 14.57 27.49 -18.51
CA THR A 49 14.10 28.83 -18.88
C THR A 49 15.20 29.85 -18.58
N ARG A 50 15.02 31.10 -19.02
CA ARG A 50 15.95 32.20 -18.68
C ARG A 50 16.14 32.41 -17.17
N ASN A 51 15.18 31.97 -16.35
CA ASN A 51 15.16 32.20 -14.90
C ASN A 51 15.61 30.96 -14.10
N GLY A 52 16.08 29.90 -14.75
CA GLY A 52 16.36 28.60 -14.15
C GLY A 52 15.38 27.51 -14.63
N ASN A 53 15.16 26.47 -13.85
CA ASN A 53 14.40 25.30 -14.28
C ASN A 53 12.99 25.25 -13.68
N PHE A 54 11.98 25.03 -14.53
CA PHE A 54 10.63 24.70 -14.08
C PHE A 54 10.49 23.19 -13.98
N VAL A 55 10.30 22.68 -12.77
CA VAL A 55 10.24 21.26 -12.44
C VAL A 55 8.78 20.88 -12.20
N ASN A 56 8.31 19.78 -12.79
CA ASN A 56 6.93 19.30 -12.66
C ASN A 56 6.89 17.78 -12.51
N TRP A 57 5.94 17.25 -11.74
CA TRP A 57 5.75 15.81 -11.53
C TRP A 57 4.29 15.44 -11.28
N ARG A 58 4.00 14.14 -11.24
CA ARG A 58 2.66 13.60 -11.01
C ARG A 58 2.33 13.48 -9.52
N LEU A 59 1.09 13.86 -9.17
CA LEU A 59 0.39 13.29 -8.01
C LEU A 59 -0.24 11.97 -8.47
N LEU A 60 0.12 10.86 -7.83
CA LEU A 60 -0.33 9.52 -8.20
C LEU A 60 -1.56 9.12 -7.39
N THR A 61 -2.38 8.22 -7.94
CA THR A 61 -3.56 7.68 -7.25
C THR A 61 -3.22 7.05 -5.90
N GLY A 62 -2.02 6.46 -5.77
CA GLY A 62 -1.54 5.86 -4.51
C GLY A 62 -1.01 6.85 -3.48
N ASP A 63 -0.86 8.13 -3.82
CA ASP A 63 -0.43 9.12 -2.84
C ASP A 63 -1.59 9.44 -1.88
N ALA A 64 -1.31 9.44 -0.58
CA ALA A 64 -2.27 9.84 0.43
C ALA A 64 -2.71 11.31 0.23
N ARG A 65 -3.94 11.65 0.64
CA ARG A 65 -4.39 13.05 0.62
C ARG A 65 -3.44 13.91 1.45
N GLY A 66 -3.09 15.07 0.91
CA GLY A 66 -2.16 15.99 1.58
C GLY A 66 -0.69 15.58 1.52
N THR A 67 -0.33 14.56 0.72
CA THR A 67 1.07 14.25 0.42
C THR A 67 1.78 15.51 -0.05
N ALA A 68 2.86 15.88 0.63
CA ALA A 68 3.76 16.95 0.24
C ALA A 68 5.01 16.36 -0.41
N PHE A 69 5.89 17.20 -0.93
CA PHE A 69 7.09 16.77 -1.63
C PHE A 69 8.28 17.66 -1.27
N ASN A 70 9.45 17.03 -1.14
CA ASN A 70 10.74 17.72 -1.17
C ASN A 70 11.35 17.57 -2.57
N VAL A 71 11.91 18.65 -3.09
CA VAL A 71 12.64 18.65 -4.37
C VAL A 71 14.13 18.68 -4.09
N TYR A 72 14.88 17.87 -4.82
CA TYR A 72 16.32 17.79 -4.75
C TYR A 72 16.93 18.11 -6.10
N ARG A 73 17.96 18.96 -6.12
CA ARG A 73 18.83 19.25 -7.25
C ARG A 73 20.21 18.69 -6.96
N ASP A 74 20.72 17.83 -7.83
CA ASP A 74 22.07 17.24 -7.72
C ASP A 74 22.32 16.59 -6.34
N GLY A 75 21.27 15.97 -5.78
CA GLY A 75 21.28 15.33 -4.47
C GLY A 75 21.06 16.27 -3.27
N LEU A 76 21.01 17.59 -3.48
CA LEU A 76 20.77 18.59 -2.42
C LEU A 76 19.32 19.04 -2.41
N LYS A 77 18.71 19.11 -1.21
CA LYS A 77 17.34 19.61 -1.05
C LYS A 77 17.28 21.10 -1.38
N VAL A 78 16.36 21.50 -2.26
CA VAL A 78 16.18 22.90 -2.69
C VAL A 78 14.87 23.53 -2.19
N THR A 79 13.93 22.73 -1.70
CA THR A 79 12.74 23.22 -0.99
C THR A 79 13.06 23.46 0.48
N SER A 80 12.75 24.65 1.00
CA SER A 80 12.94 25.00 2.42
C SER A 80 12.00 24.22 3.36
N SER A 81 10.81 23.87 2.87
CA SER A 81 9.84 22.99 3.54
C SER A 81 9.11 22.14 2.50
N PRO A 82 8.48 21.01 2.90
CA PRO A 82 7.69 20.20 1.97
C PRO A 82 6.55 21.00 1.33
N ILE A 83 6.38 20.86 0.02
CA ILE A 83 5.34 21.57 -0.75
C ILE A 83 4.23 20.63 -1.20
N THR A 84 2.98 21.09 -1.14
CA THR A 84 1.80 20.32 -1.62
C THR A 84 1.52 20.53 -3.11
N ARG A 85 2.19 21.49 -3.74
CA ARG A 85 2.17 21.67 -5.20
C ARG A 85 3.03 20.60 -5.85
N THR A 86 2.67 20.21 -7.07
CA THR A 86 3.42 19.25 -7.89
C THR A 86 4.30 19.93 -8.95
N ASN A 87 4.76 21.13 -8.64
CA ASN A 87 5.72 21.87 -9.44
C ASN A 87 6.58 22.76 -8.56
N PHE A 88 7.76 23.10 -9.07
CA PHE A 88 8.74 23.93 -8.38
C PHE A 88 9.57 24.73 -9.39
N GLN A 89 9.71 26.04 -9.13
CA GLN A 89 10.62 26.89 -9.90
C GLN A 89 11.96 26.96 -9.18
N ASP A 90 12.99 26.36 -9.80
CA ASP A 90 14.35 26.39 -9.28
C ASP A 90 15.15 27.51 -9.93
N HIS A 91 15.19 28.66 -9.27
CA HIS A 91 15.81 29.86 -9.80
C HIS A 91 17.33 29.75 -9.89
N GLY A 92 17.90 30.20 -11.01
CA GLY A 92 19.35 30.21 -11.24
C GLY A 92 19.99 28.84 -11.43
N ALA A 93 19.20 27.77 -11.47
CA ALA A 93 19.69 26.42 -11.75
C ALA A 93 20.26 26.30 -13.17
N LEU A 94 21.34 25.54 -13.30
CA LEU A 94 21.92 25.20 -14.61
C LEU A 94 20.95 24.32 -15.40
N ALA A 95 20.99 24.42 -16.73
CA ALA A 95 20.20 23.58 -17.62
C ALA A 95 20.51 22.07 -17.46
N SER A 96 21.72 21.72 -17.01
CA SER A 96 22.18 20.35 -16.77
C SER A 96 21.83 19.80 -15.39
N ALA A 97 21.16 20.58 -14.54
CA ALA A 97 20.81 20.16 -13.18
C ALA A 97 19.92 18.91 -13.19
N VAL A 98 20.23 17.94 -12.34
CA VAL A 98 19.47 16.69 -12.23
C VAL A 98 18.53 16.78 -11.03
N TYR A 99 17.27 16.41 -11.24
CA TYR A 99 16.24 16.52 -10.21
C TYR A 99 15.76 15.16 -9.73
N THR A 100 15.46 15.10 -8.44
CA THR A 100 14.64 14.03 -7.85
C THR A 100 13.58 14.65 -6.93
N VAL A 101 12.47 13.94 -6.71
CA VAL A 101 11.43 14.37 -5.77
C VAL A 101 11.14 13.25 -4.78
N ARG A 102 10.88 13.63 -3.53
CA ARG A 102 10.60 12.69 -2.44
C ARG A 102 9.27 13.05 -1.79
N PRO A 103 8.28 12.13 -1.78
CA PRO A 103 7.03 12.34 -1.06
C PRO A 103 7.27 12.52 0.44
N VAL A 104 6.43 13.29 1.09
CA VAL A 104 6.38 13.48 2.54
C VAL A 104 4.96 13.19 2.98
N VAL A 105 4.79 12.09 3.70
CA VAL A 105 3.50 11.57 4.16
C VAL A 105 3.48 11.65 5.67
N SER A 106 2.49 12.35 6.23
CA SER A 106 2.36 12.57 7.68
C SER A 106 3.65 13.10 8.33
N GLY A 107 4.36 13.98 7.62
CA GLY A 107 5.63 14.58 8.07
C GLY A 107 6.88 13.71 7.85
N VAL A 108 6.74 12.48 7.36
CA VAL A 108 7.86 11.56 7.13
C VAL A 108 8.20 11.51 5.64
N GLU A 109 9.44 11.85 5.30
CA GLU A 109 9.95 11.74 3.93
C GLU A 109 10.09 10.26 3.53
N GLN A 110 9.58 9.93 2.35
CA GLN A 110 9.62 8.60 1.75
C GLN A 110 10.81 8.51 0.78
N ALA A 111 11.24 7.29 0.47
CA ALA A 111 12.12 7.07 -0.67
C ALA A 111 11.46 7.63 -1.94
N GLY A 112 12.27 8.21 -2.83
CA GLY A 112 11.77 8.68 -4.13
C GLY A 112 11.08 7.53 -4.85
N ALA A 113 9.88 7.78 -5.39
CA ALA A 113 9.23 6.80 -6.26
C ALA A 113 10.06 6.69 -7.55
N ALA A 114 10.57 5.49 -7.83
CA ALA A 114 11.23 5.17 -9.10
C ALA A 114 10.25 5.35 -10.28
#